data_AF-A0A0P7Z452-F1
#
_entry.id   AF-A0A0P7Z452-F1
#
_cell.length_a   1.000
_cell.length_b   1.000
_cell.length_c   1.000
_cell.angle_alpha   90.00
_cell.angle_beta   90.00
_cell.angle_gamma   90.00
#
_symmetry.space_group_name_H-M   'P 1'
#
loop_
_entity.id
_entity.type
_entity.pdbx_description
1 polymer ?
#
loop_
_entity_poly.entity_id
_entity_poly.type
_entity_poly.pdbx_seq_one_letter_code
_entity_poly.pdbx_strand_id
1 'polypeptide(L)'
;MGQYSRRTPNAHRMLLRMTSELRATFSPTQIAAIEDALVPHTHVIDIRLLLPLLGKGAYLVLAAGPNRRTISRKSAQSLSNQIPNQISNPTSNQTPETTGNVLGDMILPGESFQKSPNAYRMLQRIPREIGASFSPTQIQAIENALIPRTHLVDVRLSLPFLGKGAYLVFAAGPNKRAHYRDLQNRNPFVMPAIGASVAVGTAVIASLVYLKGSTLLAEPDPVFADDAFHPTVVPFKKNRQECVKSNRQWVDNECIDKIHDPTF
;
A
#
# COMPACT_ATOMS: atom_id res chain seq x y z
N MET A 1 -4.55 -11.82 36.88
CA MET A 1 -3.87 -11.04 35.83
C MET A 1 -4.74 -11.08 34.58
N GLY A 2 -5.17 -9.93 34.07
CA GLY A 2 -6.09 -9.88 32.93
C GLY A 2 -5.41 -10.33 31.62
N GLN A 3 -6.09 -11.15 30.82
CA GLN A 3 -5.67 -11.39 29.44
C GLN A 3 -5.75 -10.07 28.68
N TYR A 4 -4.60 -9.53 28.28
CA TYR A 4 -4.58 -8.39 27.37
C TYR A 4 -5.14 -8.83 26.03
N SER A 5 -6.38 -8.41 25.74
CA SER A 5 -6.98 -8.51 24.40
C SER A 5 -5.93 -8.08 23.37
N ARG A 6 -5.71 -8.91 22.35
CA ARG A 6 -4.77 -8.59 21.25
C ARG A 6 -5.37 -7.45 20.43
N ARG A 7 -5.16 -6.22 20.90
CA ARG A 7 -5.59 -4.99 20.25
C ARG A 7 -5.21 -5.05 18.78
N THR A 8 -6.19 -4.96 17.88
CA THR A 8 -5.88 -4.99 16.45
C THR A 8 -4.99 -3.77 16.12
N PRO A 9 -3.92 -3.93 15.31
CA PRO A 9 -3.07 -2.79 14.95
C PRO A 9 -3.84 -1.64 14.30
N ASN A 10 -5.00 -1.93 13.69
CA ASN A 10 -5.90 -0.95 13.11
C ASN A 10 -6.64 -0.13 14.18
N ALA A 11 -7.28 -0.78 15.16
CA ALA A 11 -7.97 -0.09 16.24
C ALA A 11 -7.02 0.73 17.10
N HIS A 12 -5.85 0.18 17.45
CA HIS A 12 -4.83 0.94 18.19
C HIS A 12 -4.38 2.20 17.42
N ARG A 13 -4.10 2.09 16.11
CA ARG A 13 -3.78 3.24 15.25
C ARG A 13 -4.93 4.24 15.09
N MET A 14 -6.19 3.78 15.15
CA MET A 14 -7.36 4.66 15.10
C MET A 14 -7.47 5.46 16.40
N LEU A 15 -7.41 4.79 17.56
CA LEU A 15 -7.47 5.43 18.87
C LEU A 15 -6.31 6.42 19.08
N LEU A 16 -5.11 6.11 18.59
CA LEU A 16 -3.95 7.02 18.62
C LEU A 16 -4.13 8.32 17.79
N ARG A 17 -5.13 8.40 16.90
CA ARG A 17 -5.46 9.63 16.16
C ARG A 17 -6.44 10.54 16.91
N MET A 18 -7.08 10.03 17.95
CA MET A 18 -7.95 10.80 18.85
C MET A 18 -7.12 11.45 19.95
N THR A 19 -7.56 12.59 20.49
CA THR A 19 -6.97 13.20 21.68
C THR A 19 -7.03 12.23 22.88
N SER A 20 -6.11 12.37 23.83
CA SER A 20 -6.08 11.56 25.06
C SER A 20 -7.38 11.65 25.84
N GLU A 21 -7.89 12.88 26.02
CA GLU A 21 -9.16 13.20 26.66
C GLU A 21 -10.32 12.44 26.01
N LEU A 22 -10.48 12.57 24.68
CA LEU A 22 -11.59 11.94 23.99
C LEU A 22 -11.47 10.42 23.99
N ARG A 23 -10.25 9.88 23.89
CA ARG A 23 -9.99 8.44 24.01
C ARG A 23 -10.39 7.88 25.39
N ALA A 24 -10.26 8.67 26.44
CA ALA A 24 -10.68 8.28 27.79
C ALA A 24 -12.21 8.24 27.98
N THR A 25 -12.99 8.86 27.09
CA THR A 25 -14.46 8.78 27.12
C THR A 25 -15.01 7.45 26.61
N PHE A 26 -14.22 6.66 25.88
CA PHE A 26 -14.66 5.39 25.33
C PHE A 26 -14.70 4.32 26.43
N SER A 27 -15.85 3.67 26.59
CA SER A 27 -15.97 2.56 27.53
C SER A 27 -15.17 1.33 27.06
N PRO A 28 -14.78 0.41 27.97
CA PRO A 28 -14.08 -0.82 27.58
C PRO A 28 -14.85 -1.68 26.55
N THR A 29 -16.19 -1.70 26.63
CA THR A 29 -17.06 -2.42 25.69
C THR A 29 -17.10 -1.76 24.32
N GLN A 30 -17.13 -0.42 24.24
CA GLN A 30 -17.01 0.33 23.00
C GLN A 30 -15.65 0.09 22.32
N ILE A 31 -14.54 0.08 23.09
CA ILE A 31 -13.20 -0.22 22.58
C ILE A 31 -13.12 -1.64 22.02
N ALA A 32 -13.66 -2.63 22.73
CA ALA A 32 -13.70 -4.02 22.27
C ALA A 32 -14.50 -4.19 20.96
N ALA A 33 -15.67 -3.54 20.85
CA ALA A 33 -16.49 -3.57 19.64
C ALA A 33 -15.82 -2.87 18.45
N ILE A 34 -15.09 -1.77 18.69
CA ILE A 34 -14.23 -1.12 17.69
C ILE A 34 -13.09 -2.04 17.24
N GLU A 35 -12.45 -2.74 18.18
CA GLU A 35 -11.37 -3.68 17.90
C GLU A 35 -11.84 -4.80 16.97
N ASP A 36 -12.99 -5.40 17.25
CA ASP A 36 -13.63 -6.46 16.46
C ASP A 36 -14.11 -5.96 15.08
N ALA A 37 -14.83 -4.84 15.02
CA ALA A 37 -15.31 -4.25 13.78
C ALA A 37 -14.18 -3.88 12.79
N LEU A 38 -12.97 -3.59 13.32
CA LEU A 38 -11.75 -3.32 12.57
C LEU A 38 -10.86 -4.55 12.31
N VAL A 39 -11.24 -5.74 12.78
CA VAL A 39 -10.63 -7.01 12.32
C VAL A 39 -10.89 -7.14 10.82
N PRO A 40 -9.84 -7.24 9.97
CA PRO A 40 -10.03 -7.47 8.54
C PRO A 40 -10.52 -8.90 8.31
N HIS A 41 -11.83 -9.07 8.19
CA HIS A 41 -12.49 -10.38 8.05
C HIS A 41 -12.06 -11.18 6.79
N THR A 42 -11.35 -10.55 5.83
CA THR A 42 -10.96 -11.20 4.56
C THR A 42 -9.68 -10.59 3.96
N HIS A 43 -8.50 -11.12 4.31
CA HIS A 43 -7.35 -11.30 3.40
C HIS A 43 -6.45 -12.36 4.05
N VAL A 44 -6.04 -13.39 3.30
CA VAL A 44 -5.27 -14.52 3.86
C VAL A 44 -3.82 -14.10 4.12
N ILE A 45 -3.29 -13.17 3.33
CA ILE A 45 -1.90 -12.69 3.42
C ILE A 45 -1.87 -11.17 3.15
N ASP A 46 -1.38 -10.38 4.12
CA ASP A 46 -0.97 -8.96 3.99
C ASP A 46 0.51 -8.85 4.39
N ILE A 47 1.40 -8.98 3.39
CA ILE A 47 2.85 -8.82 3.56
C ILE A 47 3.21 -7.37 3.26
N ARG A 48 3.89 -6.71 4.21
CA ARG A 48 4.36 -5.33 4.05
C ARG A 48 5.88 -5.31 4.09
N LEU A 49 6.51 -5.17 2.92
CA LEU A 49 7.94 -4.92 2.82
C LEU A 49 8.20 -3.42 2.97
N LEU A 50 9.06 -3.04 3.90
CA LEU A 50 9.66 -1.71 3.92
C LEU A 50 10.88 -1.74 2.98
N LEU A 51 10.86 -0.91 1.94
CA LEU A 51 11.97 -0.76 1.00
C LEU A 51 12.64 0.60 1.24
N PRO A 52 13.89 0.63 1.75
CA PRO A 52 14.62 1.87 1.98
C PRO A 52 15.13 2.45 0.66
N LEU A 53 14.23 3.04 -0.12
CA LEU A 53 14.57 3.76 -1.35
C LEU A 53 14.90 5.23 -1.03
N LEU A 54 16.15 5.63 -1.28
CA LEU A 54 16.60 7.03 -1.38
C LEU A 54 16.13 7.95 -0.22
N GLY A 55 16.26 7.48 1.02
CA GLY A 55 15.99 8.27 2.22
C GLY A 55 14.52 8.61 2.50
N LYS A 56 13.57 8.15 1.67
CA LYS A 56 12.12 8.33 1.90
C LYS A 56 11.46 6.96 1.93
N GLY A 57 11.15 6.49 3.15
CA GLY A 57 10.65 5.14 3.39
C GLY A 57 9.43 4.78 2.54
N ALA A 58 9.65 3.96 1.51
CA ALA A 58 8.61 3.36 0.70
C ALA A 58 8.16 2.04 1.34
N TYR A 59 6.88 1.71 1.20
CA TYR A 59 6.35 0.42 1.63
C TYR A 59 5.64 -0.27 0.47
N LEU A 60 6.09 -1.49 0.18
CA LEU A 60 5.44 -2.42 -0.74
C LEU A 60 4.40 -3.22 0.06
N VAL A 61 3.18 -3.32 -0.45
CA VAL A 61 2.14 -4.17 0.14
C VAL A 61 1.78 -5.26 -0.84
N LEU A 62 2.16 -6.51 -0.53
CA LEU A 62 1.62 -7.69 -1.19
C LEU A 62 0.38 -8.15 -0.43
N ALA A 63 -0.78 -8.05 -1.08
CA ALA A 63 -2.04 -8.57 -0.56
C ALA A 63 -2.52 -9.73 -1.44
N ALA A 64 -2.45 -10.96 -0.92
CA ALA A 64 -2.92 -12.14 -1.61
C ALA A 64 -4.18 -12.71 -0.94
N GLY A 65 -5.20 -13.02 -1.75
CA GLY A 65 -6.42 -13.64 -1.28
C GLY A 65 -7.55 -13.62 -2.31
N PRO A 66 -8.56 -14.50 -2.16
CA PRO A 66 -9.67 -14.60 -3.08
C PRO A 66 -10.49 -13.31 -3.15
N ASN A 67 -10.65 -12.76 -4.35
CA ASN A 67 -11.36 -11.50 -4.58
C ASN A 67 -12.88 -11.68 -4.44
N ARG A 68 -13.40 -11.58 -3.21
CA ARG A 68 -14.84 -11.74 -2.91
C ARG A 68 -15.72 -10.55 -3.33
N ARG A 69 -15.17 -9.45 -3.87
CA ARG A 69 -15.99 -8.28 -4.30
C ARG A 69 -16.94 -8.60 -5.45
N THR A 70 -16.60 -9.58 -6.29
CA THR A 70 -17.49 -10.07 -7.37
C THR A 70 -18.66 -10.89 -6.82
N ILE A 71 -18.43 -11.69 -5.78
CA ILE A 71 -19.46 -12.55 -5.16
C ILE A 71 -20.54 -11.69 -4.50
N SER A 72 -20.14 -10.73 -3.66
CA SER A 72 -21.07 -9.84 -2.94
C SER A 72 -21.94 -8.99 -3.88
N ARG A 73 -21.45 -8.64 -5.08
CA ARG A 73 -22.25 -7.88 -6.05
C ARG A 73 -23.34 -8.75 -6.71
N LYS A 74 -23.02 -10.01 -7.02
CA LYS A 74 -23.99 -10.96 -7.57
C LYS A 74 -25.06 -11.35 -6.53
N SER A 75 -24.68 -11.58 -5.27
CA SER A 75 -25.67 -11.88 -4.22
C SER A 75 -26.53 -10.67 -3.85
N ALA A 76 -25.97 -9.44 -3.85
CA ALA A 76 -26.77 -8.22 -3.67
C ALA A 76 -27.77 -7.98 -4.81
N GLN A 77 -27.40 -8.24 -6.08
CA GLN A 77 -28.36 -8.20 -7.20
C GLN A 77 -29.40 -9.32 -7.11
N SER A 78 -29.02 -10.52 -6.65
CA SER A 78 -29.96 -11.62 -6.41
C SER A 78 -31.01 -11.27 -5.35
N LEU A 79 -30.59 -10.67 -4.25
CA LEU A 79 -31.49 -10.21 -3.17
C LEU A 79 -32.38 -9.04 -3.63
N SER A 80 -31.82 -8.08 -4.38
CA SER A 80 -32.59 -6.98 -4.99
C SER A 80 -33.69 -7.46 -5.93
N ASN A 81 -33.49 -8.60 -6.62
CA ASN A 81 -34.46 -9.17 -7.55
C ASN A 81 -35.44 -10.15 -6.88
N GLN A 82 -35.30 -10.41 -5.57
CA GLN A 82 -36.16 -11.31 -4.80
C GLN A 82 -37.11 -10.58 -3.84
N ILE A 83 -37.14 -9.25 -3.82
CA ILE A 83 -38.19 -8.49 -3.11
C ILE A 83 -39.47 -8.56 -3.97
N PRO A 84 -40.53 -9.25 -3.54
CA PRO A 84 -41.78 -9.28 -4.28
C PRO A 84 -42.52 -7.96 -4.06
N ASN A 85 -43.12 -7.40 -5.11
CA ASN A 85 -44.07 -6.30 -4.99
C ASN A 85 -45.39 -6.78 -4.35
N GLN A 86 -45.38 -7.06 -3.04
CA GLN A 86 -46.59 -7.21 -2.23
C GLN A 86 -46.87 -5.91 -1.48
N ILE A 87 -47.34 -4.91 -2.22
CA ILE A 87 -48.11 -3.81 -1.66
C ILE A 87 -49.58 -4.28 -1.64
N SER A 88 -49.95 -5.00 -0.58
CA SER A 88 -51.34 -5.31 -0.27
C SER A 88 -51.84 -4.37 0.82
N ASN A 89 -52.90 -3.62 0.53
CA ASN A 89 -53.44 -2.56 1.38
C ASN A 89 -53.79 -3.05 2.80
N PRO A 90 -53.39 -2.34 3.87
CA PRO A 90 -53.98 -2.52 5.18
C PRO A 90 -55.29 -1.72 5.27
N THR A 91 -56.41 -2.41 5.51
CA THR A 91 -57.68 -1.79 5.90
C THR A 91 -58.03 -2.21 7.33
N SER A 92 -58.62 -1.29 8.09
CA SER A 92 -59.22 -1.43 9.43
C SER A 92 -58.28 -1.38 10.67
N ASN A 93 -58.34 -0.22 11.32
CA ASN A 93 -58.68 -0.04 12.73
C ASN A 93 -58.03 -0.97 13.78
N GLN A 94 -56.88 -0.55 14.29
CA GLN A 94 -56.45 -0.87 15.65
C GLN A 94 -56.02 0.40 16.40
N THR A 95 -56.27 0.39 17.71
CA THR A 95 -56.12 1.50 18.65
C THR A 95 -54.67 1.95 18.85
N PRO A 96 -54.41 3.23 19.18
CA PRO A 96 -53.06 3.77 19.27
C PRO A 96 -52.37 3.43 20.59
N GLU A 97 -51.81 2.21 20.69
CA GLU A 97 -50.74 1.98 21.66
C GLU A 97 -49.43 2.56 21.10
N THR A 98 -49.03 3.70 21.66
CA THR A 98 -47.80 4.45 21.30
C THR A 98 -46.54 3.71 21.76
N THR A 99 -46.31 2.51 21.21
CA THR A 99 -44.97 1.89 21.15
C THR A 99 -44.16 2.62 20.10
N GLY A 100 -43.80 3.87 20.43
CA GLY A 100 -43.02 4.74 19.57
C GLY A 100 -41.76 4.02 19.11
N ASN A 101 -41.45 4.15 17.82
CA ASN A 101 -40.20 3.66 17.24
C ASN A 101 -39.07 4.63 17.65
N VAL A 102 -38.81 4.75 18.95
CA VAL A 102 -37.97 5.78 19.62
C VAL A 102 -36.53 5.80 19.10
N LEU A 103 -36.08 4.74 18.43
CA LEU A 103 -34.78 4.70 17.76
C LEU A 103 -34.73 5.33 16.36
N GLY A 104 -35.83 5.87 15.85
CA GLY A 104 -35.88 6.62 14.59
C GLY A 104 -35.44 8.09 14.72
N ASP A 105 -35.77 8.73 15.85
CA ASP A 105 -35.69 10.19 15.99
C ASP A 105 -34.52 10.72 16.84
N MET A 106 -33.88 9.91 17.70
CA MET A 106 -32.89 10.45 18.65
C MET A 106 -31.56 10.91 18.03
N ILE A 107 -31.21 10.44 16.84
CA ILE A 107 -30.16 11.02 15.99
C ILE A 107 -30.62 10.79 14.55
N LEU A 108 -30.93 11.83 13.78
CA LEU A 108 -31.17 11.70 12.33
C LEU A 108 -29.91 11.11 11.68
N PRO A 109 -29.88 9.84 11.23
CA PRO A 109 -28.64 9.19 10.79
C PRO A 109 -28.17 9.65 9.40
N GLY A 110 -28.78 10.69 8.84
CA GLY A 110 -28.66 11.08 7.44
C GLY A 110 -27.40 11.87 7.09
N GLU A 111 -26.90 12.73 7.99
CA GLU A 111 -25.94 13.77 7.59
C GLU A 111 -24.46 13.50 7.94
N SER A 112 -24.12 12.89 9.09
CA SER A 112 -22.69 12.69 9.43
C SER A 112 -22.07 11.56 8.57
N PHE A 113 -22.75 10.42 8.50
CA PHE A 113 -22.20 9.20 7.90
C PHE A 113 -21.89 9.29 6.40
N GLN A 114 -22.50 10.25 5.68
CA GLN A 114 -22.15 10.50 4.27
C GLN A 114 -20.68 10.92 4.09
N LYS A 115 -20.07 11.58 5.09
CA LYS A 115 -18.71 12.11 5.01
C LYS A 115 -17.64 11.02 5.13
N SER A 116 -17.93 9.89 5.76
CA SER A 116 -16.96 8.80 5.98
C SER A 116 -17.58 7.40 5.75
N PRO A 117 -17.61 6.91 4.50
CA PRO A 117 -18.12 5.57 4.18
C PRO A 117 -17.30 4.42 4.80
N ASN A 118 -16.11 4.70 5.34
CA ASN A 118 -15.34 3.73 6.11
C ASN A 118 -15.85 3.63 7.56
N ALA A 119 -16.14 4.78 8.20
CA ALA A 119 -16.70 4.80 9.55
C ALA A 119 -18.10 4.19 9.58
N TYR A 120 -18.95 4.55 8.61
CA TYR A 120 -20.28 3.94 8.48
C TYR A 120 -20.23 2.41 8.41
N ARG A 121 -19.35 1.84 7.57
CA ARG A 121 -19.16 0.38 7.45
C ARG A 121 -18.56 -0.29 8.69
N MET A 122 -17.81 0.46 9.50
CA MET A 122 -17.30 -0.05 10.79
C MET A 122 -18.42 -0.05 11.82
N LEU A 123 -19.17 1.04 11.95
CA LEU A 123 -20.29 1.19 12.87
C LEU A 123 -21.41 0.17 12.57
N GLN A 124 -21.67 -0.13 11.30
CA GLN A 124 -22.60 -1.20 10.87
C GLN A 124 -22.21 -2.62 11.34
N ARG A 125 -20.97 -2.85 11.80
CA ARG A 125 -20.52 -4.14 12.34
C ARG A 125 -20.58 -4.21 13.86
N ILE A 126 -20.70 -3.07 14.52
CA ILE A 126 -20.82 -3.00 15.97
C ILE A 126 -22.26 -3.40 16.35
N PRO A 127 -22.46 -4.26 17.38
CA PRO A 127 -23.80 -4.58 17.89
C PRO A 127 -24.60 -3.32 18.17
N ARG A 128 -25.89 -3.30 17.79
CA ARG A 128 -26.72 -2.08 17.75
C ARG A 128 -26.80 -1.38 19.10
N GLU A 129 -26.77 -2.16 20.17
CA GLU A 129 -26.83 -1.75 21.57
C GLU A 129 -25.57 -0.95 21.96
N ILE A 130 -24.39 -1.42 21.52
CA ILE A 130 -23.12 -0.71 21.70
C ILE A 130 -23.03 0.48 20.73
N GLY A 131 -23.53 0.31 19.49
CA GLY A 131 -23.60 1.37 18.49
C GLY A 131 -24.40 2.60 18.95
N ALA A 132 -25.52 2.37 19.63
CA ALA A 132 -26.35 3.42 20.22
C ALA A 132 -25.72 4.10 21.45
N SER A 133 -24.70 3.49 22.08
CA SER A 133 -24.03 4.06 23.25
C SER A 133 -22.97 5.13 22.90
N PHE A 134 -22.58 5.26 21.63
CA PHE A 134 -21.59 6.26 21.23
C PHE A 134 -22.19 7.66 21.23
N SER A 135 -21.49 8.61 21.85
CA SER A 135 -21.87 10.02 21.74
C SER A 135 -21.64 10.55 20.30
N PRO A 136 -22.35 11.62 19.88
CA PRO A 136 -22.06 12.28 18.60
C PRO A 136 -20.60 12.72 18.45
N THR A 137 -19.94 13.13 19.55
CA THR A 137 -18.52 13.50 19.56
C THR A 137 -17.58 12.31 19.35
N GLN A 138 -17.93 11.13 19.90
CA GLN A 138 -17.19 9.89 19.65
C GLN A 138 -17.38 9.43 18.20
N ILE A 139 -18.59 9.51 17.64
CA ILE A 139 -18.88 9.18 16.25
C ILE A 139 -18.08 10.09 15.31
N GLN A 140 -18.11 11.41 15.51
CA GLN A 140 -17.34 12.36 14.71
C GLN A 140 -15.82 12.10 14.79
N ALA A 141 -15.31 11.68 15.95
CA ALA A 141 -13.91 11.32 16.11
C ALA A 141 -13.54 9.98 15.46
N ILE A 142 -14.45 8.99 15.44
CA ILE A 142 -14.31 7.76 14.65
C ILE A 142 -14.27 8.12 13.15
N GLU A 143 -15.18 8.97 12.68
CA GLU A 143 -15.22 9.47 11.30
C GLU A 143 -13.87 10.11 10.92
N ASN A 144 -13.41 11.08 11.71
CA ASN A 144 -12.13 11.78 11.54
C ASN A 144 -10.91 10.85 11.61
N ALA A 145 -10.87 9.94 12.58
CA ALA A 145 -9.77 8.99 12.74
C ALA A 145 -9.69 7.97 11.59
N LEU A 146 -10.82 7.65 10.94
CA LEU A 146 -10.91 6.77 9.78
C LEU A 146 -10.81 7.49 8.42
N ILE A 147 -10.68 8.82 8.40
CA ILE A 147 -10.28 9.54 7.18
C ILE A 147 -8.90 8.97 6.75
N PRO A 148 -8.79 8.45 5.51
CA PRO A 148 -7.52 7.95 5.02
C PRO A 148 -6.54 9.12 4.85
N ARG A 149 -5.34 9.02 5.44
CA ARG A 149 -4.28 10.02 5.23
C ARG A 149 -3.92 10.10 3.75
N THR A 150 -3.68 11.32 3.28
CA THR A 150 -2.92 11.60 2.05
C THR A 150 -1.39 11.46 2.32
N HIS A 151 -0.57 10.95 1.39
CA HIS A 151 0.92 10.82 1.40
C HIS A 151 1.55 11.22 0.00
N LEU A 152 2.57 10.52 -0.60
CA LEU A 152 3.20 10.68 -1.97
C LEU A 152 2.40 10.36 -3.31
N VAL A 153 2.18 9.09 -3.70
CA VAL A 153 1.36 8.53 -4.85
C VAL A 153 0.65 7.15 -4.57
N ASP A 154 -0.69 6.98 -4.37
CA ASP A 154 -1.34 5.62 -4.17
C ASP A 154 -1.59 4.86 -5.50
N VAL A 155 -0.64 4.02 -5.93
CA VAL A 155 -0.75 3.19 -7.15
C VAL A 155 -1.05 1.73 -6.82
N ARG A 156 -2.13 1.19 -7.39
CA ARG A 156 -2.57 -0.19 -7.17
C ARG A 156 -2.43 -1.00 -8.46
N LEU A 157 -1.23 -1.52 -8.70
CA LEU A 157 -0.89 -2.22 -9.94
C LEU A 157 -1.28 -3.71 -9.87
N SER A 158 -2.57 -3.99 -10.05
CA SER A 158 -3.12 -5.34 -10.12
C SER A 158 -2.66 -6.09 -11.38
N LEU A 159 -1.45 -6.64 -11.37
CA LEU A 159 -0.95 -7.58 -12.39
C LEU A 159 -1.50 -8.99 -12.13
N PRO A 160 -2.37 -9.56 -13.00
CA PRO A 160 -2.89 -10.90 -12.83
C PRO A 160 -1.81 -11.95 -13.13
N PHE A 161 -1.02 -12.34 -12.13
CA PHE A 161 0.01 -13.35 -12.31
C PHE A 161 -0.57 -14.77 -12.45
N LEU A 162 -0.28 -15.41 -13.59
CA LEU A 162 -0.42 -16.87 -13.83
C LEU A 162 -1.76 -17.50 -13.37
N GLY A 163 -2.88 -16.83 -13.66
CA GLY A 163 -4.24 -17.35 -13.42
C GLY A 163 -4.67 -17.48 -11.94
N LYS A 164 -3.77 -17.24 -10.97
CA LYS A 164 -4.02 -17.47 -9.53
C LYS A 164 -4.24 -16.18 -8.73
N GLY A 165 -4.84 -15.16 -9.33
CA GLY A 165 -5.45 -14.03 -8.62
C GLY A 165 -4.57 -13.27 -7.62
N ALA A 166 -3.25 -13.27 -7.81
CA ALA A 166 -2.33 -12.48 -7.00
C ALA A 166 -2.46 -11.00 -7.36
N TYR A 167 -2.37 -10.12 -6.36
CA TYR A 167 -2.43 -8.67 -6.54
C TYR A 167 -1.20 -8.02 -5.92
N LEU A 168 -0.53 -7.17 -6.70
CA LEU A 168 0.58 -6.36 -6.22
C LEU A 168 0.10 -4.90 -6.02
N VAL A 169 0.54 -4.25 -4.95
CA VAL A 169 0.09 -2.88 -4.62
C VAL A 169 1.28 -1.99 -4.24
N PHE A 170 1.54 -0.98 -5.07
CA PHE A 170 2.58 0.04 -4.90
C PHE A 170 2.00 1.32 -4.28
N ALA A 171 1.60 1.25 -3.01
CA ALA A 171 1.05 2.38 -2.29
C ALA A 171 2.15 3.38 -1.88
N ALA A 172 2.62 4.18 -2.82
CA ALA A 172 3.57 5.27 -2.55
C ALA A 172 2.87 6.55 -2.01
N GLY A 173 1.55 6.56 -1.72
CA GLY A 173 0.92 7.68 -0.99
C GLY A 173 -0.61 8.01 -1.00
N PRO A 174 -1.04 9.21 -1.49
CA PRO A 174 -2.25 9.93 -1.20
C PRO A 174 -3.32 9.59 -2.23
N ASN A 175 -4.32 10.43 -2.17
CA ASN A 175 -5.49 10.33 -2.97
C ASN A 175 -5.61 11.45 -3.99
N LYS A 176 -4.70 11.48 -4.99
CA LYS A 176 -5.02 12.15 -6.28
C LYS A 176 -6.06 11.36 -7.10
N ARG A 177 -6.73 10.33 -6.56
CA ARG A 177 -7.75 9.54 -7.26
C ARG A 177 -8.90 10.38 -7.82
N ALA A 178 -9.31 11.46 -7.15
CA ALA A 178 -10.32 12.37 -7.69
C ALA A 178 -9.81 13.03 -8.99
N HIS A 179 -8.60 13.58 -8.96
CA HIS A 179 -7.95 14.20 -10.12
C HIS A 179 -7.66 13.20 -11.25
N TYR A 180 -7.23 11.97 -10.95
CA TYR A 180 -7.02 10.94 -11.97
C TYR A 180 -8.34 10.44 -12.59
N ARG A 181 -9.45 10.37 -11.83
CA ARG A 181 -10.77 10.07 -12.42
C ARG A 181 -11.27 11.20 -13.30
N ASP A 182 -11.04 12.46 -12.92
CA ASP A 182 -11.36 13.62 -13.75
C ASP A 182 -10.54 13.61 -15.05
N LEU A 183 -9.22 13.41 -14.98
CA LEU A 183 -8.35 13.24 -16.15
C LEU A 183 -8.78 12.08 -17.06
N GLN A 184 -9.13 10.92 -16.48
CA GLN A 184 -9.60 9.76 -17.23
C GLN A 184 -10.96 10.02 -17.91
N ASN A 185 -11.85 10.76 -17.26
CA ASN A 185 -13.15 11.16 -17.84
C ASN A 185 -12.98 12.20 -18.96
N ARG A 186 -12.03 13.13 -18.82
CA ARG A 186 -11.74 14.17 -19.84
C ARG A 186 -10.98 13.64 -21.04
N ASN A 187 -10.12 12.64 -20.87
CA ASN A 187 -9.32 12.07 -21.95
C ASN A 187 -9.14 10.55 -21.76
N PRO A 188 -9.84 9.71 -22.56
CA PRO A 188 -9.78 8.26 -22.45
C PRO A 188 -8.41 7.68 -22.83
N PHE A 189 -7.55 8.43 -23.52
CA PHE A 189 -6.21 7.99 -23.96
C PHE A 189 -5.14 8.06 -22.86
N VAL A 190 -5.38 8.76 -21.74
CA VAL A 190 -4.40 8.90 -20.65
C VAL A 190 -4.04 7.55 -20.02
N MET A 191 -5.03 6.69 -19.76
CA MET A 191 -4.77 5.37 -19.15
C MET A 191 -4.08 4.39 -20.11
N PRO A 192 -4.47 4.28 -21.40
CA PRO A 192 -3.67 3.59 -22.42
C PRO A 192 -2.23 4.09 -22.53
N ALA A 193 -2.00 5.41 -22.52
CA ALA A 193 -0.66 5.99 -22.62
C ALA A 193 0.23 5.63 -21.40
N ILE A 194 -0.32 5.69 -20.19
CA ILE A 194 0.37 5.23 -18.97
C ILE A 194 0.62 3.72 -19.02
N GLY A 195 -0.34 2.93 -19.48
CA GLY A 195 -0.18 1.48 -19.66
C GLY A 195 0.94 1.14 -20.65
N ALA A 196 0.99 1.83 -21.78
CA ALA A 196 2.03 1.69 -22.80
C ALA A 196 3.41 2.09 -22.26
N SER A 197 3.52 3.21 -21.54
CA SER A 197 4.82 3.64 -20.97
C SER A 197 5.35 2.68 -19.92
N VAL A 198 4.48 2.11 -19.07
CA VAL A 198 4.86 1.05 -18.13
C VAL A 198 5.29 -0.21 -18.87
N ALA A 199 4.55 -0.64 -19.89
CA ALA A 199 4.89 -1.82 -20.69
C ALA A 199 6.26 -1.67 -21.38
N VAL A 200 6.50 -0.55 -22.05
CA VAL A 200 7.80 -0.21 -22.67
C VAL A 200 8.91 -0.17 -21.62
N GLY A 201 8.70 0.50 -20.49
CA GLY A 201 9.68 0.54 -19.39
C GLY A 201 10.03 -0.86 -18.86
N THR A 202 9.04 -1.73 -18.65
CA THR A 202 9.28 -3.12 -18.24
C THR A 202 10.00 -3.94 -19.30
N ALA A 203 9.68 -3.74 -20.58
CA ALA A 203 10.34 -4.42 -21.69
C ALA A 203 11.82 -4.00 -21.79
N VAL A 204 12.13 -2.70 -21.68
CA VAL A 204 13.52 -2.21 -21.67
C VAL A 204 14.31 -2.80 -20.50
N ILE A 205 13.76 -2.80 -19.29
CA ILE A 205 14.44 -3.39 -18.12
C ILE A 205 14.66 -4.90 -18.31
N ALA A 206 13.65 -5.64 -18.80
CA ALA A 206 13.78 -7.07 -19.08
C ALA A 206 14.84 -7.35 -20.15
N SER A 207 14.88 -6.55 -21.23
CA SER A 207 15.90 -6.65 -22.28
C SER A 207 17.31 -6.39 -21.75
N LEU A 208 17.50 -5.39 -20.88
CA LEU A 208 18.81 -5.10 -20.26
C LEU A 208 19.27 -6.24 -19.32
N VAL A 209 18.35 -6.82 -18.55
CA VAL A 209 18.65 -8.00 -17.71
C VAL A 209 18.99 -9.22 -18.58
N TYR A 210 18.25 -9.44 -19.67
CA TYR A 210 18.52 -10.52 -20.62
C TYR A 210 19.88 -10.34 -21.31
N LEU A 211 20.19 -9.14 -21.80
CA LEU A 211 21.48 -8.81 -22.40
C LEU A 211 22.64 -9.06 -21.42
N LYS A 212 22.52 -8.62 -20.16
CA LYS A 212 23.53 -8.86 -19.12
C LYS A 212 23.75 -10.36 -18.83
N GLY A 213 22.72 -11.19 -18.99
CA GLY A 213 22.82 -12.65 -18.86
C GLY A 213 23.22 -13.37 -20.16
N SER A 214 23.32 -12.66 -21.28
CA SER A 214 23.68 -13.24 -22.58
C SER A 214 25.19 -13.32 -22.76
N THR A 215 25.66 -14.37 -23.43
CA THR A 215 27.09 -14.57 -23.73
C THR A 215 27.67 -13.44 -24.59
N LEU A 216 26.83 -12.69 -25.31
CA LEU A 216 27.21 -11.52 -26.13
C LEU A 216 27.83 -10.36 -25.34
N LEU A 217 27.64 -10.32 -24.01
CA LEU A 217 28.32 -9.37 -23.10
C LEU A 217 29.29 -10.05 -22.13
N ALA A 218 29.46 -11.38 -22.25
CA ALA A 218 30.38 -12.17 -21.43
C ALA A 218 31.64 -12.59 -22.19
N GLU A 219 31.67 -12.41 -23.51
CA GLU A 219 32.88 -12.49 -24.31
C GLU A 219 33.79 -11.33 -23.88
N PRO A 220 35.00 -11.60 -23.33
CA PRO A 220 35.90 -10.55 -22.91
C PRO A 220 36.29 -9.71 -24.13
N ASP A 221 36.27 -8.38 -23.99
CA ASP A 221 36.71 -7.49 -25.05
C ASP A 221 38.12 -7.89 -25.47
N PRO A 222 38.41 -8.15 -26.76
CA PRO A 222 39.74 -8.55 -27.21
C PRO A 222 40.83 -7.54 -26.84
N VAL A 223 40.48 -6.28 -26.55
CA VAL A 223 41.40 -5.26 -26.02
C VAL A 223 41.92 -5.60 -24.61
N PHE A 224 41.19 -6.40 -23.83
CA PHE A 224 41.55 -6.85 -22.48
C PHE A 224 41.79 -8.37 -22.40
N ALA A 225 41.79 -9.09 -23.53
CA ALA A 225 41.98 -10.53 -23.55
C ALA A 225 43.44 -10.96 -23.35
N ASP A 226 44.40 -10.06 -23.61
CA ASP A 226 45.79 -10.23 -23.19
C ASP A 226 45.96 -9.68 -21.76
N ASP A 227 46.23 -10.57 -20.79
CA ASP A 227 46.68 -10.25 -19.41
C ASP A 227 48.06 -9.52 -19.37
N ALA A 228 48.52 -9.01 -20.51
CA ALA A 228 49.79 -8.33 -20.70
C ALA A 228 49.75 -6.90 -20.14
N PHE A 229 49.70 -6.77 -18.82
CA PHE A 229 49.91 -5.49 -18.12
C PHE A 229 51.14 -4.78 -18.68
N HIS A 230 50.93 -3.67 -19.37
CA HIS A 230 52.03 -2.89 -19.94
C HIS A 230 52.82 -2.23 -18.80
N PRO A 231 54.12 -2.54 -18.65
CA PRO A 231 54.94 -1.93 -17.61
C PRO A 231 55.06 -0.43 -17.85
N THR A 232 54.65 0.38 -16.88
CA THR A 232 54.67 1.84 -16.98
C THR A 232 55.67 2.46 -16.01
N VAL A 233 56.41 3.46 -16.47
CA VAL A 233 57.41 4.18 -15.68
C VAL A 233 56.70 5.24 -14.83
N VAL A 234 56.96 5.27 -13.52
CA VAL A 234 56.34 6.22 -12.59
C VAL A 234 57.21 7.48 -12.43
N PRO A 235 56.90 8.59 -13.13
CA PRO A 235 57.86 9.69 -13.32
C PRO A 235 58.17 10.50 -12.05
N PHE A 236 57.33 10.39 -11.02
CA PHE A 236 57.50 11.11 -9.76
C PHE A 236 58.27 10.30 -8.69
N LYS A 237 58.64 9.03 -8.95
CA LYS A 237 59.36 8.17 -7.99
C LYS A 237 60.84 8.08 -8.34
N LYS A 238 61.61 9.08 -7.90
CA LYS A 238 63.03 9.26 -8.26
C LYS A 238 64.03 8.35 -7.53
N ASN A 239 63.60 7.52 -6.58
CA ASN A 239 64.49 6.63 -5.84
C ASN A 239 63.84 5.27 -5.54
N ARG A 240 64.71 4.25 -5.43
CA ARG A 240 64.34 2.85 -5.17
C ARG A 240 63.55 2.66 -3.89
N GLN A 241 63.85 3.40 -2.83
CA GLN A 241 63.21 3.24 -1.52
C GLN A 241 61.73 3.63 -1.56
N GLU A 242 61.40 4.75 -2.20
CA GLU A 242 60.01 5.17 -2.42
C GLU A 242 59.26 4.24 -3.38
N CYS A 243 59.93 3.71 -4.40
CA CYS A 243 59.34 2.77 -5.35
C CYS A 243 58.90 1.48 -4.64
N VAL A 244 59.83 0.83 -3.92
CA VAL A 244 59.58 -0.40 -3.17
C VAL A 244 58.56 -0.18 -2.04
N LYS A 245 58.59 0.97 -1.35
CA LYS A 245 57.58 1.34 -0.35
C LYS A 245 56.15 1.45 -0.93
N SER A 246 56.02 1.62 -2.25
CA SER A 246 54.73 1.61 -2.96
C SER A 246 54.38 0.26 -3.62
N ASN A 247 55.05 -0.83 -3.24
CA ASN A 247 54.89 -2.18 -3.81
C ASN A 247 55.20 -2.28 -5.32
N ARG A 248 56.06 -1.40 -5.83
CA ARG A 248 56.50 -1.39 -7.24
C ARG A 248 57.90 -1.98 -7.42
N GLN A 249 58.24 -2.32 -8.66
CA GLN A 249 59.53 -2.92 -9.01
C GLN A 249 60.50 -1.84 -9.49
N TRP A 250 61.73 -1.84 -8.96
CA TRP A 250 62.79 -0.95 -9.43
C TRP A 250 63.69 -1.73 -10.39
N VAL A 251 63.68 -1.36 -11.67
CA VAL A 251 64.35 -2.07 -12.79
C VAL A 251 65.04 -1.01 -13.64
N ASP A 252 66.27 -1.26 -14.06
CA ASP A 252 67.06 -0.38 -14.96
C ASP A 252 67.11 1.11 -14.56
N ASN A 253 67.17 1.36 -13.25
CA ASN A 253 67.16 2.68 -12.62
C ASN A 253 65.83 3.47 -12.71
N GLU A 254 64.74 2.78 -13.05
CA GLU A 254 63.38 3.32 -13.12
C GLU A 254 62.42 2.60 -12.15
N CYS A 255 61.34 3.27 -11.77
CA CYS A 255 60.27 2.67 -10.99
C CYS A 255 59.15 2.20 -11.92
N ILE A 256 59.00 0.89 -12.05
CA ILE A 256 58.02 0.24 -12.93
C ILE A 256 56.78 -0.17 -12.12
N ASP A 257 55.63 0.32 -12.56
CA ASP A 257 54.34 -0.22 -12.17
C ASP A 257 53.90 -1.31 -13.15
N LYS A 258 53.42 -2.44 -12.60
CA LYS A 258 52.84 -3.56 -13.36
C LYS A 258 51.33 -3.67 -13.15
N ILE A 259 50.73 -2.73 -12.43
CA ILE A 259 49.30 -2.69 -12.11
C ILE A 259 48.74 -1.36 -12.62
N HIS A 260 48.86 -1.13 -13.93
CA HIS A 260 48.22 -0.02 -14.60
C HIS A 260 47.22 -0.55 -15.63
N ASP A 261 45.99 -0.05 -15.52
CA ASP A 261 44.97 -0.18 -16.56
C ASP A 261 45.38 0.71 -17.75
N PRO A 262 45.46 0.17 -18.99
CA PRO A 262 45.86 0.94 -20.16
C PRO A 262 44.83 2.00 -20.60
N THR A 263 43.65 2.06 -19.96
CA THR A 263 42.58 3.04 -20.25
C THR A 263 42.62 4.30 -19.37
N PHE A 264 43.60 4.43 -18.46
CA PHE A 264 43.73 5.52 -17.50
C PHE A 264 44.70 6.63 -17.95
#